data_AF-A0A5C1ACI9-F1
#
_entry.id   AF-A0A5C1ACI9-F1
#
_cell.length_a   1.000
_cell.length_b   1.000
_cell.length_c   1.000
_cell.angle_alpha   90.00
_cell.angle_beta   90.00
_cell.angle_gamma   90.00
#
_symmetry.space_group_name_H-M   'P 1'
#
loop_
_entity.id
_entity.type
_entity.pdbx_description
1 polymer ?
#
loop_
_entity_poly.entity_id
_entity_poly.type
_entity_poly.pdbx_seq_one_letter_code
_entity_poly.pdbx_strand_id
1 'polypeptide(L)'
;MHGIRTISDSEQSPTWERVQERLLALKHEKTLTLDVDDDTFLIVLFTEPVGYLVSGCGVGDKDWHTLIDRSLGDDIVTAFDGGDTRSFPRYVFVDAPLLLKAMETYYRTGERDRTCEWVETDQTFYD
;
A
#
# COMPACT_ATOMS: atom_id res chain seq x y z
N MET A 1 4.90 -17.79 -12.56
CA MET A 1 5.59 -16.73 -11.80
C MET A 1 4.49 -15.95 -11.12
N HIS A 2 4.36 -16.07 -9.80
CA HIS A 2 3.34 -15.38 -9.03
C HIS A 2 4.07 -14.43 -8.08
N GLY A 3 3.90 -13.13 -8.28
CA GLY A 3 4.60 -12.08 -7.53
C GLY A 3 4.64 -10.74 -8.27
N ILE A 4 5.05 -9.68 -7.56
CA ILE A 4 5.19 -8.31 -8.09
C ILE A 4 6.01 -8.35 -9.40
N ARG A 5 5.36 -7.97 -10.50
CA ARG A 5 5.92 -7.91 -11.85
C ARG A 5 6.64 -6.60 -12.11
N THR A 6 6.15 -5.49 -11.58
CA THR A 6 6.71 -4.17 -11.89
C THR A 6 6.70 -3.24 -10.68
N ILE A 7 7.72 -2.37 -10.60
CA ILE A 7 7.74 -1.21 -9.69
C ILE A 7 7.71 0.08 -10.53
N SER A 8 6.64 0.87 -10.40
CA SER A 8 6.46 2.18 -11.04
C SER A 8 6.90 2.22 -12.50
N ASP A 9 6.42 1.28 -13.32
CA ASP A 9 6.66 1.17 -14.77
C ASP A 9 8.14 1.08 -15.22
N SER A 10 9.09 0.91 -14.30
CA SER A 10 10.52 1.10 -14.58
C SER A 10 11.36 -0.17 -14.41
N GLU A 11 10.95 -1.07 -13.54
CA GLU A 11 11.72 -2.26 -13.18
C GLU A 11 10.86 -3.52 -13.27
N GLN A 12 11.21 -4.43 -14.18
CA GLN A 12 10.48 -5.69 -14.40
C GLN A 12 11.07 -6.83 -13.55
N SER A 13 10.19 -7.62 -12.94
CA SER A 13 10.49 -8.77 -12.09
C SER A 13 11.53 -8.46 -11.00
N PRO A 14 11.29 -7.45 -10.15
CA PRO A 14 12.24 -7.07 -9.10
C PRO A 14 12.49 -8.23 -8.12
N THR A 15 13.66 -8.25 -7.47
CA THR A 15 13.86 -9.12 -6.30
C THR A 15 13.13 -8.57 -5.08
N TRP A 16 12.86 -9.41 -4.09
CA TRP A 16 12.23 -8.97 -2.84
C TRP A 16 13.06 -7.87 -2.15
N GLU A 17 14.38 -8.04 -2.10
CA GLU A 17 15.29 -7.06 -1.51
C GLU A 17 15.12 -5.70 -2.18
N ARG A 18 14.94 -5.68 -3.50
CA ARG A 18 14.73 -4.46 -4.27
C ARG A 18 13.37 -3.81 -3.99
N VAL A 19 12.31 -4.61 -3.88
CA VAL A 19 10.98 -4.13 -3.47
C VAL A 19 11.07 -3.48 -2.09
N GLN A 20 11.70 -4.16 -1.13
CA GLN A 20 11.90 -3.66 0.23
C GLN A 20 12.68 -2.34 0.24
N GLU A 21 13.79 -2.24 -0.51
CA GLU A 21 14.56 -1.00 -0.65
C GLU A 21 13.68 0.16 -1.13
N ARG A 22 12.87 -0.04 -2.18
CA ARG A 22 12.00 0.99 -2.74
C ARG A 22 10.90 1.41 -1.77
N LEU A 23 10.26 0.46 -1.09
CA LEU A 23 9.26 0.74 -0.06
C LEU A 23 9.83 1.59 1.07
N LEU A 24 11.05 1.31 1.51
CA LEU A 24 11.69 2.09 2.58
C LEU A 24 12.19 3.45 2.08
N ALA A 25 12.54 3.57 0.80
CA ALA A 25 12.95 4.83 0.16
C ALA A 25 11.79 5.80 -0.13
N LEU A 26 10.53 5.36 0.00
CA LEU A 26 9.33 6.20 -0.18
C LEU A 26 9.30 7.47 0.66
N LYS A 27 10.06 7.51 1.75
CA LYS A 27 10.31 8.74 2.54
C LYS A 27 10.83 9.91 1.69
N HIS A 28 11.38 9.62 0.52
CA HIS A 28 11.90 10.59 -0.44
C HIS A 28 11.12 10.63 -1.76
N GLU A 29 10.42 9.55 -2.14
CA GLU A 29 9.74 9.40 -3.44
C GLU A 29 8.21 9.58 -3.36
N LYS A 30 7.65 9.72 -2.15
CA LYS A 30 6.22 9.93 -1.78
C LYS A 30 5.23 8.83 -2.18
N THR A 31 5.34 8.25 -3.37
CA THR A 31 4.41 7.21 -3.87
C THR A 31 5.13 6.14 -4.71
N LEU A 32 4.65 4.90 -4.61
CA LEU A 32 5.14 3.73 -5.34
C LEU A 32 3.94 2.93 -5.83
N THR A 33 3.97 2.49 -7.08
CA THR A 33 2.99 1.53 -7.63
C THR A 33 3.67 0.19 -7.80
N LEU A 34 3.03 -0.88 -7.33
CA LEU A 34 3.47 -2.26 -7.48
C LEU A 34 2.43 -3.03 -8.27
N ASP A 35 2.79 -3.44 -9.48
CA ASP A 35 1.93 -4.29 -10.30
C ASP A 35 2.20 -5.75 -9.95
N VAL A 36 1.19 -6.48 -9.52
CA VAL A 36 1.28 -7.89 -9.12
C VAL A 36 0.93 -8.80 -10.28
N ASP A 37 -0.15 -8.48 -10.99
CA ASP A 37 -0.53 -9.12 -12.24
C ASP A 37 -1.28 -8.13 -13.13
N ASP A 38 -1.96 -8.61 -14.17
CA ASP A 38 -2.60 -7.76 -15.16
C ASP A 38 -3.83 -7.03 -14.60
N ASP A 39 -4.42 -7.51 -13.50
CA ASP A 39 -5.60 -6.90 -12.87
C ASP A 39 -5.35 -6.49 -11.41
N THR A 40 -4.20 -6.83 -10.84
CA THR A 40 -3.84 -6.55 -9.45
C THR A 40 -2.71 -5.53 -9.37
N PHE A 41 -2.98 -4.40 -8.74
CA PHE A 41 -1.97 -3.38 -8.46
C PHE A 41 -2.16 -2.78 -7.06
N LEU A 42 -1.04 -2.34 -6.49
CA LEU A 42 -0.97 -1.72 -5.17
C LEU A 42 -0.34 -0.34 -5.31
N ILE A 43 -0.89 0.63 -4.59
CA ILE A 43 -0.33 1.97 -4.42
C ILE A 43 0.10 2.09 -2.97
N VAL A 44 1.37 2.42 -2.77
CA VAL A 44 1.95 2.71 -1.47
C VAL A 44 2.36 4.17 -1.43
N LEU A 45 1.85 4.90 -0.46
CA LEU A 45 2.22 6.28 -0.20
C LEU A 45 2.91 6.40 1.15
N PHE A 46 3.80 7.37 1.28
CA PHE A 46 4.39 7.73 2.56
C PHE A 46 4.10 9.19 2.90
N THR A 47 3.58 9.42 4.10
CA THR A 47 3.35 10.75 4.65
C THR A 47 4.08 10.89 5.98
N GLU A 48 4.98 11.85 6.10
CA GLU A 48 5.60 12.20 7.38
C GLU A 48 4.68 13.15 8.18
N PRO A 49 4.53 12.98 9.52
CA PRO A 49 5.11 11.95 10.38
C PRO A 49 4.24 10.70 10.55
N VAL A 50 3.23 10.52 9.69
CA VAL A 50 2.13 9.57 9.87
C VAL A 50 2.53 8.13 9.54
N GLY A 51 3.17 7.87 8.40
CA GLY A 51 3.56 6.51 7.98
C GLY A 51 3.11 6.19 6.57
N TYR A 52 2.84 4.91 6.34
CA TYR A 52 2.52 4.39 5.01
C TYR A 52 1.03 4.19 4.83
N LEU A 53 0.46 4.66 3.72
CA LEU A 53 -0.88 4.31 3.28
C LEU A 53 -0.74 3.29 2.15
N VAL A 54 -1.41 2.14 2.26
CA VAL A 54 -1.37 1.08 1.24
C VAL A 54 -2.77 0.78 0.79
N SER A 55 -3.04 0.97 -0.49
CA SER A 55 -4.33 0.67 -1.09
C SER A 55 -4.14 -0.06 -2.41
N GLY A 56 -5.01 -1.00 -2.73
CA GLY A 56 -4.97 -1.66 -4.03
C GLY A 56 -6.24 -2.41 -4.36
N CYS A 57 -6.30 -2.90 -5.58
CA CYS A 57 -7.42 -3.68 -6.12
C CYS A 57 -6.85 -4.95 -6.74
N GLY A 58 -7.47 -6.11 -6.50
CA GLY A 58 -7.08 -7.39 -7.09
C GLY A 58 -8.06 -7.89 -8.16
N VAL A 59 -7.68 -8.96 -8.87
CA VAL A 59 -8.53 -9.63 -9.87
C VAL A 59 -9.90 -9.99 -9.28
N GLY A 60 -10.96 -9.37 -9.80
CA GLY A 60 -12.35 -9.64 -9.39
C GLY A 60 -12.83 -8.84 -8.18
N ASP A 61 -11.97 -7.99 -7.58
CA ASP A 61 -12.41 -7.01 -6.60
C ASP A 61 -13.26 -5.94 -7.30
N LYS A 62 -14.39 -5.59 -6.69
CA LYS A 62 -15.22 -4.46 -7.14
C LYS A 62 -14.70 -3.12 -6.60
N ASP A 63 -14.02 -3.18 -5.46
CA ASP A 63 -13.66 -2.05 -4.64
C ASP A 63 -12.19 -2.14 -4.22
N TRP A 64 -11.63 -0.99 -3.87
CA TRP A 64 -10.27 -0.90 -3.36
C TRP A 64 -10.21 -1.42 -1.94
N HIS A 65 -9.06 -1.95 -1.55
CA HIS A 65 -8.79 -2.40 -0.20
C HIS A 65 -7.60 -1.68 0.38
N THR A 66 -7.78 -1.11 1.57
CA THR A 66 -6.72 -0.44 2.33
C THR A 66 -6.23 -1.33 3.46
N LEU A 67 -4.91 -1.46 3.57
CA LEU A 67 -4.25 -2.09 4.73
C LEU A 67 -4.36 -1.15 5.92
N ILE A 68 -4.82 -1.64 7.07
CA ILE A 68 -5.03 -0.81 8.26
C ILE A 68 -4.33 -1.36 9.50
N ASP A 69 -4.11 -0.47 10.47
CA ASP A 69 -3.70 -0.78 11.84
C ASP A 69 -4.64 -0.09 12.84
N ARG A 70 -5.65 -0.83 13.31
CA ARG A 70 -6.62 -0.33 14.30
C ARG A 70 -5.99 0.09 15.62
N SER A 71 -4.79 -0.40 15.94
CA SER A 71 -4.13 -0.03 17.19
C SER A 71 -3.75 1.45 17.25
N LEU A 72 -3.67 2.12 16.10
CA LEU A 72 -3.37 3.55 16.00
C LEU A 72 -4.58 4.46 16.26
N GLY A 73 -5.79 3.90 16.34
CA GLY A 73 -7.02 4.63 16.67
C GLY A 73 -7.60 5.49 15.55
N ASP A 74 -8.65 6.24 15.90
CA ASP A 74 -9.51 6.97 14.96
C ASP A 74 -9.17 8.47 14.84
N ASP A 75 -8.08 8.93 15.46
CA ASP A 75 -7.67 10.34 15.41
C ASP A 75 -7.50 10.79 13.96
N ILE A 76 -8.02 11.97 13.63
CA ILE A 76 -7.93 12.50 12.27
C ILE A 76 -6.56 13.12 12.03
N VAL A 77 -5.90 12.69 10.97
CA VAL A 77 -4.62 13.22 10.48
C VAL A 77 -4.76 13.76 9.08
N THR A 78 -3.98 14.79 8.77
CA THR A 78 -3.93 15.40 7.45
C THR A 78 -2.72 14.86 6.69
N ALA A 79 -2.93 14.33 5.48
CA ALA A 79 -1.91 13.68 4.68
C ALA A 79 -2.04 14.03 3.19
N PHE A 80 -0.90 14.05 2.48
CA PHE A 80 -0.88 14.26 1.04
C PHE A 80 -0.98 12.91 0.32
N ASP A 81 -2.02 12.72 -0.49
CA ASP A 81 -2.35 11.44 -1.14
C ASP A 81 -1.74 11.28 -2.55
N GLY A 82 -0.82 12.15 -2.94
CA GLY A 82 -0.24 12.19 -4.28
C GLY A 82 -0.93 13.18 -5.23
N GLY A 83 -2.10 13.70 -4.88
CA GLY A 83 -2.81 14.74 -5.63
C GLY A 83 -3.22 15.94 -4.77
N ASP A 84 -3.77 15.67 -3.59
CA ASP A 84 -4.26 16.69 -2.66
C ASP A 84 -3.93 16.33 -1.20
N THR A 85 -4.09 17.31 -0.31
CA THR A 85 -3.98 17.14 1.12
C THR A 85 -5.36 16.86 1.71
N ARG A 86 -5.58 15.65 2.22
CA ARG A 86 -6.88 15.20 2.75
C ARG A 86 -6.78 14.79 4.21
N SER A 87 -7.94 14.63 4.83
CA SER A 87 -8.06 14.15 6.21
C SER A 87 -8.42 12.68 6.25
N PHE A 88 -7.69 11.91 7.05
CA PHE A 88 -7.80 10.46 7.16
C PHE A 88 -7.84 10.05 8.64
N PRO A 89 -8.56 8.99 9.01
CA PRO A 89 -8.38 8.33 10.29
C PRO A 89 -6.96 7.77 10.42
N ARG A 90 -6.36 7.87 11.60
CA ARG A 90 -4.97 7.42 11.83
C ARG A 90 -4.76 5.95 11.51
N TYR A 91 -5.76 5.10 11.75
CA TYR A 91 -5.69 3.65 11.52
C TYR A 91 -5.46 3.26 10.07
N VAL A 92 -5.71 4.14 9.08
CA VAL A 92 -5.49 3.79 7.66
C VAL A 92 -4.01 3.83 7.25
N PHE A 93 -3.15 4.28 8.16
CA PHE A 93 -1.71 4.26 7.96
C PHE A 93 -1.09 3.11 8.76
N VAL A 94 0.05 2.65 8.27
CA VAL A 94 0.82 1.57 8.90
C VAL A 94 2.29 1.93 9.05
N ASP A 95 2.98 1.21 9.92
CA ASP A 95 4.42 1.31 10.08
C ASP A 95 5.17 0.44 9.06
N ALA A 96 6.50 0.58 9.03
CA ALA A 96 7.35 -0.19 8.11
C ALA A 96 7.26 -1.72 8.36
N PRO A 97 7.29 -2.23 9.60
CA PRO A 97 7.08 -3.65 9.86
C PRO A 97 5.80 -4.23 9.23
N LEU A 98 4.65 -3.60 9.44
CA LEU A 98 3.39 -4.09 8.91
C LEU A 98 3.32 -3.97 7.38
N LEU A 99 3.84 -2.87 6.82
CA LEU A 99 4.01 -2.69 5.38
C LEU A 99 4.81 -3.84 4.76
N LEU A 100 6.03 -4.08 5.27
CA LEU A 100 6.94 -5.05 4.67
C LEU A 100 6.38 -6.46 4.72
N LYS A 101 5.74 -6.84 5.84
CA LYS A 101 5.08 -8.13 5.97
C LYS A 101 3.97 -8.31 4.93
N ALA A 102 3.09 -7.32 4.79
CA ALA A 102 1.99 -7.35 3.83
C ALA A 102 2.51 -7.44 2.38
N MET A 103 3.52 -6.62 2.05
CA MET A 103 4.11 -6.59 0.71
C MET A 103 4.91 -7.85 0.38
N GLU A 104 5.54 -8.49 1.36
CA GLU A 104 6.24 -9.76 1.17
C GLU A 104 5.25 -10.87 0.77
N THR A 105 4.07 -10.90 1.40
CA THR A 105 3.04 -11.87 1.03
C THR A 105 2.56 -11.66 -0.40
N TYR A 106 2.31 -10.40 -0.80
CA TYR A 106 1.99 -10.09 -2.19
C TYR A 106 3.12 -10.48 -3.15
N TYR A 107 4.37 -10.18 -2.80
CA TYR A 107 5.53 -10.55 -3.59
C TYR A 107 5.62 -12.07 -3.81
N ARG A 108 5.33 -12.87 -2.78
CA ARG A 108 5.47 -14.33 -2.83
C ARG A 108 4.26 -15.05 -3.42
N THR A 109 3.06 -14.50 -3.23
CA THR A 109 1.79 -15.23 -3.48
C THR A 109 0.89 -14.53 -4.49
N GLY A 110 1.06 -13.22 -4.69
CA GLY A 110 0.12 -12.39 -5.43
C GLY A 110 -1.16 -12.05 -4.65
N GLU A 111 -1.30 -12.48 -3.40
CA GLU A 111 -2.50 -12.30 -2.59
C GLU A 111 -2.25 -11.40 -1.37
N ARG A 112 -3.34 -10.90 -0.78
CA ARG A 112 -3.35 -10.20 0.51
C ARG A 112 -2.92 -11.13 1.65
N ASP A 113 -2.10 -10.62 2.55
CA ASP A 113 -1.80 -11.32 3.80
C ASP A 113 -3.06 -11.40 4.69
N ARG A 114 -3.55 -12.62 4.91
CA ARG A 114 -4.76 -12.91 5.73
C ARG A 114 -4.56 -12.66 7.22
N THR A 115 -3.32 -12.48 7.66
CA THR A 115 -3.00 -12.11 9.04
C THR A 115 -2.90 -10.61 9.24
N CYS A 116 -2.98 -9.83 8.17
CA CYS A 116 -3.14 -8.39 8.18
C CYS A 116 -4.61 -8.02 7.96
N GLU A 117 -5.02 -6.86 8.47
CA GLU A 117 -6.39 -6.38 8.27
C GLU A 117 -6.46 -5.51 7.00
N TRP A 118 -7.36 -5.88 6.11
CA TRP A 118 -7.67 -5.15 4.89
C TRP A 118 -9.15 -4.78 4.92
N VAL A 119 -9.46 -3.50 4.74
CA VAL A 119 -10.84 -3.02 4.69
C VAL A 119 -11.16 -2.52 3.31
N GLU A 120 -12.39 -2.79 2.85
CA GLU A 120 -12.92 -2.15 1.65
C GLU A 120 -12.92 -0.63 1.87
N THR A 121 -12.32 0.06 0.92
CA THR A 121 -12.27 1.51 0.88
C THR A 121 -13.56 1.98 0.22
N ASP A 122 -14.58 2.27 1.03
CA ASP A 122 -15.70 3.07 0.54
C ASP A 122 -15.10 4.35 -0.08
N GLN A 123 -15.56 4.71 -1.28
CA GLN A 123 -15.03 5.81 -2.12
C GLN A 123 -14.82 7.15 -1.37
N THR A 124 -15.38 7.30 -0.18
CA THR A 124 -15.22 8.40 0.78
C THR A 124 -13.79 8.84 1.13
N PHE A 125 -12.73 8.07 0.87
CA PHE A 125 -11.35 8.55 1.07
C PHE A 125 -10.81 9.34 -0.14
N TYR A 126 -11.50 9.27 -1.28
CA TYR A 126 -11.08 9.85 -2.55
C TYR A 126 -12.05 10.89 -3.13
N ASP A 127 -13.14 11.21 -2.42
CA ASP A 127 -14.02 12.36 -2.74
C ASP A 127 -13.34 13.72 -2.48
#